data_AF-A0A0F8ZCW8-F1
#
_entry.id   AF-A0A0F8ZCW8-F1
#
_cell.length_a   1.000
_cell.length_b   1.000
_cell.length_c   1.000
_cell.angle_alpha   90.00
_cell.angle_beta   90.00
_cell.angle_gamma   90.00
#
_symmetry.space_group_name_H-M   'P 1'
#
loop_
_entity.id
_entity.type
_entity.pdbx_description
1 polymer ?
#
loop_
_entity_poly.entity_id
_entity_poly.type
_entity_poly.pdbx_seq_one_letter_code
_entity_poly.pdbx_strand_id
1 'polypeptide(L)' 'KSIETNQKYGMMWYLARDYALYAELFKRKGDTPKTQENLNKAIEIFKECGADGWVERYEKELAEL' A
#
# COMPACT_ATOMS: atom_id res chain seq x y z
N LYS A 1 15.83 -0.55 5.51
CA LYS A 1 14.46 -1.07 5.82
C LYS A 1 13.52 0.12 6.05
N SER A 2 12.75 0.51 5.03
CA SER A 2 11.87 1.69 5.11
C SER A 2 10.62 1.41 5.94
N ILE A 3 9.92 0.29 5.65
CA ILE A 3 8.76 -0.21 6.42
C ILE A 3 9.04 -0.25 7.93
N GLU A 4 10.12 -0.89 8.35
CA GLU A 4 10.46 -1.00 9.79
C GLU A 4 10.74 0.36 10.43
N THR A 5 11.39 1.27 9.69
CA THR A 5 11.66 2.63 10.17
C THR A 5 10.37 3.41 10.31
N ASN A 6 9.51 3.38 9.28
CA ASN A 6 8.26 4.12 9.24
C ASN A 6 7.27 3.60 10.29
N GLN A 7 7.19 2.28 10.49
CA GLN A 7 6.39 1.67 11.54
C GLN A 7 6.90 2.05 12.94
N LYS A 8 8.22 2.01 13.17
CA LYS A 8 8.82 2.36 14.47
C LYS A 8 8.55 3.81 14.87
N TYR A 9 8.59 4.74 13.91
CA TYR A 9 8.46 6.17 14.18
C TYR A 9 7.06 6.72 13.88
N GLY A 10 6.08 5.86 13.59
CA GLY A 10 4.70 6.29 13.32
C GLY A 10 4.54 7.13 12.06
N MET A 11 5.45 6.98 11.09
CA MET A 11 5.41 7.67 9.80
C MET A 11 4.40 6.99 8.86
N MET A 12 3.14 6.89 9.29
CA MET A 12 2.11 6.04 8.70
C MET A 12 1.87 6.31 7.21
N TRP A 13 1.84 7.58 6.81
CA TRP A 13 1.70 7.92 5.39
C TRP A 13 2.85 7.38 4.52
N TYR A 14 4.09 7.43 5.03
CA TYR A 14 5.24 6.85 4.32
C TYR A 14 5.21 5.32 4.34
N LEU A 15 4.74 4.71 5.44
CA LEU A 15 4.53 3.27 5.52
C LEU A 15 3.53 2.78 4.46
N ALA A 16 2.41 3.49 4.27
CA ALA A 16 1.42 3.17 3.24
C ALA A 16 2.02 3.25 1.82
N ARG A 17 2.86 4.26 1.57
CA ARG A 17 3.58 4.39 0.29
C ARG A 17 4.58 3.28 0.05
N ASP A 18 5.27 2.82 1.10
CA ASP A 18 6.16 1.68 0.98
C ASP A 18 5.38 0.43 0.54
N TYR A 19 4.23 0.15 1.17
CA TYR A 19 3.38 -0.97 0.76
C TYR A 19 2.86 -0.82 -0.68
N ALA A 20 2.37 0.36 -1.06
CA ALA A 20 1.92 0.61 -2.43
C ALA A 20 3.04 0.40 -3.47
N LEU A 21 4.29 0.77 -3.14
CA LEU A 21 5.44 0.52 -4.00
C LEU A 21 5.75 -0.97 -4.13
N TYR A 22 5.62 -1.74 -3.04
CA TYR A 22 5.76 -3.20 -3.08
C TYR A 22 4.66 -3.86 -3.90
N ALA A 23 3.42 -3.38 -3.83
CA ALA A 23 2.34 -3.86 -4.67
C ALA A 23 2.70 -3.72 -6.16
N GLU A 24 3.13 -2.52 -6.58
CA GLU A 24 3.55 -2.26 -7.96
C GLU A 24 4.72 -3.16 -8.39
N LEU A 25 5.68 -3.41 -7.49
CA LEU A 25 6.79 -4.34 -7.75
C LEU A 25 6.29 -5.77 -7.99
N PHE A 26 5.35 -6.27 -7.19
CA PHE A 26 4.82 -7.62 -7.34
C PHE A 26 3.89 -7.74 -8.57
N LYS A 27 3.14 -6.69 -8.89
CA LYS A 27 2.34 -6.59 -10.10
C LYS A 27 3.20 -6.78 -11.35
N ARG A 28 4.34 -6.08 -11.43
CA ARG A 28 5.32 -6.23 -12.52
C ARG A 28 5.93 -7.63 -12.61
N LYS A 29 5.94 -8.38 -11.50
CA LYS A 29 6.41 -9.77 -11.45
C LYS A 29 5.30 -10.79 -11.75
N GLY A 30 4.05 -10.36 -11.91
CA GLY A 30 2.89 -11.25 -12.05
C GLY A 30 2.50 -11.97 -10.76
N ASP A 31 2.97 -11.52 -9.60
CA ASP A 31 2.62 -12.10 -8.30
C ASP A 31 1.36 -11.41 -7.76
N THR A 32 0.20 -11.81 -8.28
CA THR A 32 -1.11 -11.23 -7.92
C THR A 32 -1.40 -11.33 -6.42
N PRO A 33 -1.18 -12.47 -5.72
CA PRO A 33 -1.43 -12.56 -4.28
C PRO A 33 -0.65 -11.52 -3.47
N LYS A 34 0.64 -11.33 -3.76
CA LYS A 34 1.42 -10.31 -3.06
C LYS A 34 1.06 -8.88 -3.47
N THR A 35 0.60 -8.68 -4.70
CA THR A 35 0.07 -7.38 -5.12
C THR A 35 -1.14 -7.02 -4.25
N GLN A 36 -2.11 -7.93 -4.13
CA GLN A 36 -3.30 -7.75 -3.30
C GLN A 36 -2.97 -7.53 -1.82
N GLU A 37 -2.05 -8.33 -1.26
CA GLU A 37 -1.62 -8.18 0.14
C GLU A 37 -1.07 -6.77 0.43
N ASN A 38 -0.20 -6.27 -0.45
CA ASN A 38 0.44 -4.97 -0.26
C ASN A 38 -0.52 -3.80 -0.53
N LEU A 39 -1.42 -3.91 -1.51
CA LEU A 39 -2.48 -2.90 -1.73
C LEU A 39 -3.41 -2.79 -0.53
N ASN A 40 -3.87 -3.91 0.04
CA ASN A 40 -4.75 -3.90 1.20
C ASN A 40 -4.12 -3.20 2.40
N LYS A 41 -2.83 -3.47 2.70
CA LYS A 41 -2.10 -2.79 3.77
C LYS A 41 -1.94 -1.29 3.51
N ALA A 42 -1.65 -0.90 2.27
CA ALA A 42 -1.55 0.51 1.91
C ALA A 42 -2.90 1.22 2.10
N ILE A 43 -4.00 0.61 1.66
CA ILE A 43 -5.37 1.15 1.78
C ILE A 43 -5.75 1.34 3.25
N GLU A 44 -5.53 0.35 4.10
CA GLU A 44 -5.86 0.42 5.53
C GLU A 44 -5.15 1.61 6.20
N ILE A 45 -3.86 1.77 5.94
CA ILE A 45 -3.07 2.86 6.54
C ILE A 45 -3.45 4.22 5.94
N PHE A 46 -3.75 4.30 4.64
CA PHE A 46 -4.23 5.55 4.04
C PHE A 46 -5.61 5.96 4.60
N LYS A 47 -6.49 5.01 4.92
CA LYS A 47 -7.76 5.27 5.63
C LYS A 47 -7.49 5.88 7.01
N GLU A 48 -6.57 5.30 7.78
CA GLU A 48 -6.17 5.86 9.09
C GLU A 48 -5.58 7.28 8.98
N CYS A 49 -4.88 7.58 7.88
CA CYS A 49 -4.31 8.90 7.63
C CYS A 49 -5.32 9.94 7.08
N GLY A 50 -6.57 9.55 6.78
CA GLY A 50 -7.54 10.43 6.09
C GLY A 50 -7.13 10.78 4.66
N ALA A 51 -6.38 9.90 4.00
CA ALA A 51 -5.82 10.12 2.67
C ALA A 51 -6.74 9.54 1.57
N ASP A 52 -8.01 9.96 1.55
CA ASP A 52 -9.09 9.32 0.78
C ASP A 52 -8.80 9.19 -0.72
N GLY A 53 -8.16 10.18 -1.34
CA GLY A 53 -7.78 10.10 -2.75
C GLY A 53 -6.81 8.95 -3.07
N TRP A 54 -5.97 8.54 -2.11
CA TRP A 54 -5.11 7.36 -2.25
C TRP A 54 -5.87 6.06 -2.00
N VAL A 55 -6.81 6.08 -1.06
CA VAL A 55 -7.71 4.95 -0.79
C VAL A 55 -8.48 4.59 -2.05
N GLU A 56 -9.20 5.55 -2.64
CA GLU A 56 -9.99 5.34 -3.85
C GLU A 56 -9.15 4.83 -5.03
N ARG A 57 -7.93 5.37 -5.17
CA ARG A 57 -7.00 4.94 -6.22
C ARG A 57 -6.65 3.47 -6.07
N TYR A 58 -6.27 3.04 -4.88
CA TYR A 58 -5.81 1.67 -4.66
C TYR A 58 -6.97 0.67 -4.56
N GLU A 59 -8.16 1.08 -4.13
CA GLU A 59 -9.37 0.24 -4.21
C GLU A 59 -9.75 -0.02 -5.68
N LYS A 60 -9.66 0.99 -6.56
CA LYS A 60 -9.85 0.81 -8.01
C LYS A 60 -8.80 -0.14 -8.59
N GLU A 61 -7.53 0.08 -8.29
CA GLU A 61 -6.46 -0.80 -8.76
C GLU A 61 -6.64 -2.23 -8.27
N LEU A 62 -7.05 -2.44 -7.01
CA LEU A 62 -7.30 -3.76 -6.45
C LEU A 62 -8.47 -4.48 -7.15
N ALA A 63 -9.49 -3.74 -7.58
CA ALA A 63 -10.62 -4.27 -8.33
C ALA A 63 -10.29 -4.64 -9.79
N GLU A 64 -9.17 -4.12 -10.32
CA GLU A 64 -8.69 -4.38 -11.68
C GLU A 64 -7.61 -5.49 -11.76
N LEU A 65 -7.21 -6.09 -10.62
CA LEU A 65 -6.25 -7.20 -10.54
C LEU A 65 -6.87 -8.56 -10.90
#